data_AF-A0A024QHX2-F1
#
_entry.id   AF-A0A024QHX2-F1
#
_cell.length_a   1.000
_cell.length_b   1.000
_cell.length_c   1.000
_cell.angle_alpha   90.00
_cell.angle_beta   90.00
_cell.angle_gamma   90.00
#
_symmetry.space_group_name_H-M   'P 1'
#
loop_
_entity.id
_entity.type
_entity.pdbx_description
1 polymer ?
#
loop_
_entity_poly.entity_id
_entity_poly.type
_entity_poly.pdbx_seq_one_letter_code
_entity_poly.pdbx_strand_id
1 'polypeptide(L)'
;MIHLEIDEEHLKDLYLEKVKEKLEELESEVFFMNSKQLSAYLNMSWNTIVENLLYEDNFPSIRLGSKWLFNRKEVEAYMEKYYNAVRNNGGDILRYKRKA
;
A
#
# COMPACT_ATOMS: atom_id res chain seq x y z
N MET A 1 26.14 25.36 41.27
CA MET A 1 24.91 25.10 40.50
C MET A 1 25.29 25.10 39.03
N ILE A 2 25.01 24.02 38.31
CA ILE A 2 25.23 23.95 36.86
C ILE A 2 23.96 24.51 36.22
N HIS A 3 24.08 25.57 35.43
CA HIS A 3 22.97 26.13 34.66
C HIS A 3 22.97 25.43 33.30
N LEU A 4 21.95 24.61 33.05
CA LEU A 4 21.70 23.99 31.76
C LEU A 4 20.72 24.91 31.02
N GLU A 5 21.24 25.73 30.12
CA GLU A 5 20.44 26.38 29.10
C GLU A 5 20.22 25.38 27.97
N ILE A 6 18.98 25.00 27.75
CA ILE A 6 18.60 24.10 26.65
C ILE A 6 18.39 24.99 25.43
N ASP A 7 19.12 24.68 24.37
CA ASP A 7 18.91 25.26 23.05
C ASP A 7 17.60 24.71 22.46
N GLU A 8 16.54 25.51 22.54
CA GLU A 8 15.21 25.14 22.06
C GLU A 8 15.17 24.91 20.54
N GLU A 9 16.05 25.57 19.77
CA GLU A 9 16.15 25.41 18.33
C GLU A 9 16.74 24.03 18.00
N HIS A 10 17.81 23.65 18.70
CA HIS A 10 18.41 22.33 18.57
C HIS A 10 17.46 21.20 19.00
N LEU A 11 16.64 21.44 20.03
CA LEU A 11 15.62 20.48 20.48
C LEU A 11 14.54 20.24 19.41
N LYS A 12 14.13 21.32 18.71
CA LYS A 12 13.13 21.25 17.65
C LYS A 12 13.65 20.50 16.42
N ASP A 13 14.91 20.73 16.05
CA ASP A 13 15.53 20.02 14.92
C ASP A 13 15.64 18.52 15.21
N LEU A 14 16.09 18.15 16.41
CA LEU A 14 16.16 16.75 16.84
C LEU A 14 14.77 16.09 16.86
N TYR A 15 13.74 16.82 17.26
CA TYR A 15 12.36 16.35 17.22
C TYR A 15 11.90 16.07 15.79
N LEU A 16 12.10 17.02 14.86
CA LEU A 16 11.70 16.87 13.47
C LEU A 16 12.44 15.72 12.77
N GLU A 17 13.72 15.55 13.07
CA GLU A 17 14.52 14.43 12.58
C GLU A 17 13.95 13.09 13.04
N LYS A 18 13.65 12.94 14.34
CA LYS A 18 13.07 11.70 14.89
C LYS A 18 11.69 11.38 14.33
N VAL A 19 10.86 12.41 14.10
CA VAL A 19 9.55 12.24 13.43
C VAL A 19 9.74 11.76 12.00
N LYS A 20 10.67 12.35 11.26
CA LYS A 20 10.97 11.97 9.88
C LYS A 20 11.50 10.54 9.79
N GLU A 21 12.43 10.15 10.65
CA GLU A 21 12.92 8.76 10.73
C GLU A 21 11.77 7.77 10.99
N LYS A 22 10.84 8.10 11.90
CA LYS A 22 9.69 7.23 12.19
C LYS A 22 8.67 7.18 11.07
N LEU A 23 8.48 8.26 10.34
CA LEU A 23 7.69 8.26 9.11
C LEU A 23 8.36 7.39 8.04
N GLU A 24 9.67 7.52 7.82
CA GLU A 24 10.44 6.71 6.87
C GLU A 24 10.46 5.22 7.24
N GLU A 25 10.52 4.87 8.54
CA GLU A 25 10.41 3.48 9.01
C GLU A 25 8.99 2.91 8.79
N LEU A 26 7.95 3.69 9.05
CA LEU A 26 6.56 3.32 8.74
C LEU A 26 6.35 3.18 7.22
N GLU A 27 7.07 3.98 6.45
CA GLU A 27 7.17 3.93 5.00
C GLU A 27 8.18 2.89 4.50
N SER A 28 8.77 2.02 5.33
CA SER A 28 9.68 0.98 4.83
C SER A 28 8.94 0.09 3.81
N GLU A 29 9.05 0.48 2.55
CA GLU A 29 8.28 -0.07 1.44
C GLU A 29 8.77 -1.48 1.21
N VAL A 30 7.98 -2.47 1.65
CA VAL A 30 8.21 -3.83 1.20
C VAL A 30 8.07 -3.85 -0.31
N PHE A 31 9.15 -4.20 -1.02
CA PHE A 31 9.13 -4.27 -2.49
C PHE A 31 8.04 -5.24 -2.96
N PHE A 32 7.92 -6.40 -2.29
CA PHE A 32 6.84 -7.35 -2.47
C PHE A 32 5.98 -7.50 -1.22
N MET A 33 4.66 -7.49 -1.42
CA MET A 33 3.68 -7.97 -0.47
C MET A 33 3.41 -9.46 -0.68
N ASN A 34 3.18 -10.19 0.41
CA ASN A 34 2.56 -11.52 0.36
C ASN A 34 1.01 -11.41 0.43
N SER A 35 0.30 -12.53 0.30
CA SER A 35 -1.17 -12.56 0.34
C SER A 35 -1.78 -11.94 1.60
N LYS A 36 -1.16 -12.08 2.77
CA LYS A 36 -1.67 -11.50 4.03
C LYS A 36 -1.48 -9.98 4.05
N GLN A 37 -0.33 -9.50 3.60
CA GLN A 37 -0.04 -8.07 3.47
C GLN A 37 -0.95 -7.41 2.43
N LEU A 38 -1.17 -8.05 1.28
CA LEU A 38 -2.09 -7.56 0.26
C LEU A 38 -3.53 -7.48 0.80
N SER A 39 -3.99 -8.52 1.50
CA SER A 39 -5.33 -8.54 2.13
C SER A 39 -5.51 -7.37 3.10
N ALA A 40 -4.50 -7.10 3.93
CA ALA A 40 -4.50 -5.96 4.84
C ALA A 40 -4.44 -4.62 4.10
N TYR A 41 -3.60 -4.50 3.07
CA TYR A 41 -3.42 -3.28 2.29
C TYR A 41 -4.68 -2.88 1.53
N LEU A 42 -5.36 -3.85 0.88
CA LEU A 42 -6.61 -3.61 0.15
C LEU A 42 -7.85 -3.62 1.06
N ASN A 43 -7.68 -3.97 2.34
CA ASN A 43 -8.77 -4.20 3.28
C ASN A 43 -9.84 -5.17 2.74
N MET A 44 -9.38 -6.30 2.18
CA MET A 44 -10.23 -7.33 1.56
C MET A 44 -9.85 -8.73 2.07
N SER A 45 -10.83 -9.63 2.12
CA SER A 45 -10.53 -11.04 2.37
C SER A 45 -9.75 -11.64 1.21
N TRP A 46 -8.89 -12.63 1.48
CA TRP A 46 -8.14 -13.30 0.42
C TRP A 46 -9.05 -13.92 -0.65
N ASN A 47 -10.19 -14.51 -0.25
CA ASN A 47 -11.15 -15.08 -1.21
C ASN A 47 -11.69 -14.01 -2.16
N THR A 48 -12.04 -12.83 -1.64
CA THR A 48 -12.50 -11.70 -2.46
C THR A 48 -11.43 -11.27 -3.47
N ILE A 49 -10.16 -11.23 -3.06
CA ILE A 49 -9.04 -10.90 -3.97
C ILE A 49 -8.90 -11.97 -5.06
N VAL A 50 -8.97 -13.26 -4.69
CA VAL A 50 -8.86 -14.37 -5.64
C VAL A 50 -9.98 -14.31 -6.69
N GLU A 51 -11.22 -14.10 -6.26
CA GLU A 51 -12.39 -14.09 -7.12
C GLU A 51 -12.44 -12.87 -8.06
N ASN A 52 -11.96 -11.72 -7.61
CA ASN A 52 -12.22 -10.44 -8.30
C ASN A 52 -10.96 -9.73 -8.83
N LEU A 53 -9.75 -10.16 -8.46
CA LEU A 53 -8.51 -9.45 -8.80
C LEU A 53 -7.40 -10.38 -9.28
N LEU A 54 -7.14 -11.48 -8.59
CA LEU A 54 -5.91 -12.26 -8.77
C LEU A 54 -5.71 -12.79 -10.18
N TYR A 55 -6.80 -13.15 -10.85
CA TYR A 55 -6.77 -13.75 -12.19
C TYR A 55 -7.06 -12.74 -13.32
N GLU A 56 -7.06 -11.45 -13.01
CA GLU A 56 -7.13 -10.42 -14.04
C GLU A 56 -5.78 -10.31 -14.74
N ASP A 57 -5.81 -10.28 -16.08
CA ASP A 57 -4.60 -10.29 -16.92
C ASP A 57 -3.59 -9.18 -16.56
N ASN A 58 -4.10 -8.05 -16.06
CA ASN A 58 -3.29 -6.87 -15.73
C ASN A 58 -3.03 -6.70 -14.22
N PHE A 59 -3.45 -7.65 -13.37
CA PHE A 59 -3.19 -7.56 -11.94
C PHE A 59 -1.73 -7.94 -11.64
N PRO A 60 -0.95 -7.09 -10.95
CA PRO A 60 0.50 -7.26 -10.78
C PRO A 60 0.83 -8.35 -9.75
N SER A 61 0.64 -9.59 -10.15
CA SER A 61 0.83 -10.79 -9.34
C SER A 61 1.89 -11.70 -9.95
N ILE A 62 2.81 -12.19 -9.11
CA ILE A 62 3.87 -13.13 -9.51
C ILE A 62 3.79 -14.37 -8.64
N ARG A 63 3.89 -15.53 -9.28
CA ARG A 63 3.93 -16.84 -8.60
C ARG A 63 5.38 -17.23 -8.33
N LEU A 64 5.74 -17.43 -7.05
CA LEU A 64 7.02 -18.01 -6.64
C LEU A 64 6.77 -19.31 -5.87
N GLY A 65 6.87 -20.45 -6.58
CA GLY A 65 6.59 -21.77 -6.01
C GLY A 65 5.18 -21.84 -5.42
N SER A 66 5.05 -21.95 -4.09
CA SER A 66 3.77 -21.95 -3.39
C SER A 66 3.27 -20.57 -2.92
N LYS A 67 4.07 -19.50 -3.05
CA LYS A 67 3.73 -18.14 -2.63
C LYS A 67 3.31 -17.20 -3.78
N TRP A 68 2.41 -16.28 -3.48
CA TRP A 68 2.12 -15.11 -4.31
C TRP A 68 2.90 -13.90 -3.82
N LEU A 69 3.44 -13.12 -4.76
CA LEU A 69 4.17 -11.89 -4.54
C LEU A 69 3.53 -10.77 -5.36
N PHE A 70 3.38 -9.60 -4.74
CA PHE A 70 2.75 -8.44 -5.36
C PHE A 70 3.62 -7.21 -5.17
N ASN A 71 4.03 -6.55 -6.26
CA ASN A 71 4.77 -5.31 -6.12
C ASN A 71 3.84 -4.24 -5.55
N ARG A 72 4.24 -3.57 -4.46
CA ARG A 72 3.36 -2.62 -3.78
C ARG A 72 2.93 -1.45 -4.68
N LYS A 73 3.89 -0.85 -5.39
CA LYS A 73 3.65 0.32 -6.25
C LYS A 73 2.79 -0.03 -7.46
N GLU A 74 3.01 -1.21 -8.03
CA GLU A 74 2.19 -1.66 -9.16
C GLU A 74 0.75 -1.96 -8.73
N VAL A 75 0.55 -2.60 -7.56
CA VAL A 75 -0.80 -2.83 -7.01
C VAL A 75 -1.52 -1.51 -6.78
N GLU A 76 -0.86 -0.53 -6.18
CA GLU A 76 -1.40 0.81 -5.95
C GLU A 76 -1.86 1.46 -7.25
N ALA A 77 -0.97 1.51 -8.25
CA ALA A 77 -1.27 2.08 -9.56
C ALA A 77 -2.40 1.35 -10.29
N TYR A 78 -2.47 0.02 -10.17
CA TYR A 78 -3.57 -0.78 -10.70
C TYR A 78 -4.90 -0.41 -10.02
N MET A 79 -4.91 -0.36 -8.68
CA MET A 79 -6.13 -0.13 -7.91
C MET A 79 -6.67 1.28 -8.09
N GLU A 80 -5.81 2.29 -8.26
CA GLU A 80 -6.24 3.65 -8.57
C GLU A 80 -6.95 3.73 -9.93
N LYS A 81 -6.37 3.12 -10.97
CA LYS A 81 -7.01 3.02 -12.29
C LYS A 81 -8.33 2.27 -12.20
N TYR A 82 -8.35 1.16 -11.48
CA TYR A 82 -9.54 0.33 -11.30
C TYR A 82 -10.65 1.10 -10.57
N TYR A 83 -10.33 1.79 -9.48
CA TYR A 83 -11.25 2.64 -8.73
C TYR A 83 -11.90 3.70 -9.62
N ASN A 84 -11.09 4.45 -10.38
CA ASN A 84 -11.59 5.48 -11.28
C ASN A 84 -12.49 4.89 -12.37
N ALA A 85 -12.09 3.76 -12.96
CA ALA A 85 -12.89 3.09 -13.98
C ALA A 85 -14.25 2.65 -13.43
N VAL A 86 -14.29 2.01 -12.27
CA VAL A 86 -15.55 1.57 -11.64
C VAL A 86 -16.42 2.77 -11.28
N ARG A 87 -15.86 3.80 -10.64
CA ARG A 87 -16.59 5.02 -10.24
C ARG A 87 -17.21 5.74 -11.43
N ASN A 88 -16.47 5.84 -12.53
CA ASN A 88 -16.95 6.42 -13.79
C ASN A 88 -18.00 5.56 -14.50
N ASN A 89 -18.17 4.30 -14.09
CA ASN A 89 -19.16 3.35 -14.63
C ASN A 89 -20.25 2.99 -13.61
N GLY A 90 -20.59 3.93 -12.72
CA GLY A 90 -21.72 3.79 -11.78
C GLY A 90 -21.36 3.29 -10.38
N GLY A 91 -20.08 3.04 -10.10
CA GLY A 91 -19.57 2.79 -8.75
C GLY A 91 -19.81 1.38 -8.19
N ASP A 92 -20.41 0.48 -8.96
CA ASP A 92 -20.63 -0.92 -8.57
C ASP A 92 -19.55 -1.82 -9.20
N ILE A 93 -18.63 -2.31 -8.37
CA ILE A 93 -17.55 -3.21 -8.76
C ILE A 93 -18.07 -4.49 -9.43
N LEU A 94 -19.19 -5.05 -8.97
CA LEU A 94 -19.70 -6.32 -9.48
C LEU A 94 -20.38 -6.16 -10.85
N ARG A 95 -20.87 -4.96 -11.14
CA ARG A 95 -21.48 -4.63 -12.44
C ARG A 95 -20.47 -4.12 -13.45
N TYR A 96 -19.32 -3.61 -12.99
CA TYR A 96 -18.26 -3.16 -13.87
C TYR A 96 -17.61 -4.37 -14.56
N LYS A 97 -17.97 -4.57 -15.83
CA LYS A 97 -17.26 -5.52 -16.69
C LYS A 97 -15.99 -4.86 -17.21
N ARG A 98 -14.83 -5.34 -16.75
CA ARG A 98 -13.54 -5.00 -17.36
C ARG A 98 -13.60 -5.38 -18.84
N LYS A 99 -13.30 -4.43 -19.72
CA LYS A 99 -13.13 -4.76 -21.14
C LYS A 99 -11.84 -5.57 -21.25
N ALA A 100 -11.95 -6.78 -21.81
CA ALA A 100 -10.81 -7.61 -22.19
C ALA A 100 -9.93 -6.88 -23.21
#